data_AF-A0A2V8UP91-F1
#
_entry.id   AF-A0A2V8UP91-F1
#
_cell.length_a   1.000
_cell.length_b   1.000
_cell.length_c   1.000
_cell.angle_alpha   90.00
_cell.angle_beta   90.00
_cell.angle_gamma   90.00
#
_symmetry.space_group_name_H-M   'P 1'
#
loop_
_entity.id
_entity.type
_entity.pdbx_description
1 polymer ?
#
loop_
_entity_poly.entity_id
_entity_poly.type
_entity_poly.pdbx_seq_one_letter_code
_entity_poly.pdbx_strand_id
1 'polypeptide(L)'
;MLFMDALKILEGRYGVRNIEHHPTNGDVVIYLPEFEGSEVLWPYVFTDRQAKYLAVNHVSNKDIRQSRFPADWPPRPKTAAT
;
A
#
# COMPACT_ATOMS: atom_id res chain seq x y z
N MET A 1 -7.63 -0.95 -12.93
CA MET A 1 -8.08 0.00 -11.89
C MET A 1 -7.29 1.28 -12.05
N LEU A 2 -7.96 2.43 -12.06
CA LEU A 2 -7.27 3.73 -12.09
C LEU A 2 -6.58 3.98 -10.75
N PHE A 3 -5.49 4.74 -10.76
CA PHE A 3 -4.76 5.04 -9.52
C PHE A 3 -5.63 5.79 -8.50
N MET A 4 -6.45 6.73 -8.96
CA MET A 4 -7.36 7.48 -8.08
C MET A 4 -8.43 6.59 -7.42
N ASP A 5 -8.87 5.52 -8.09
CA ASP A 5 -9.80 4.55 -7.47
C ASP A 5 -9.09 3.75 -6.37
N ALA A 6 -7.83 3.37 -6.62
CA ALA A 6 -7.01 2.69 -5.62
C ALA A 6 -6.83 3.56 -4.38
N LEU A 7 -6.52 4.85 -4.55
CA LEU A 7 -6.33 5.79 -3.45
C LEU A 7 -7.59 5.88 -2.58
N LYS A 8 -8.78 6.04 -3.17
CA LYS A 8 -10.06 6.07 -2.44
C LYS A 8 -10.32 4.80 -1.63
N ILE A 9 -9.97 3.63 -2.18
CA ILE A 9 -10.13 2.35 -1.46
C ILE A 9 -9.18 2.29 -0.26
N LEU A 10 -7.91 2.71 -0.46
CA LEU A 10 -6.93 2.74 0.62
C LEU A 10 -7.35 3.75 1.70
N GLU A 11 -7.83 4.93 1.33
CA GLU A 11 -8.33 5.95 2.25
C GLU A 11 -9.51 5.44 3.09
N GLY A 12 -10.41 4.66 2.48
CA GLY A 12 -11.49 3.99 3.20
C GLY A 12 -11.00 2.91 4.18
N ARG A 13 -9.88 2.25 3.89
CA ARG A 13 -9.33 1.16 4.71
C ARG A 13 -8.46 1.66 5.86
N TYR A 14 -7.59 2.63 5.60
CA TYR A 14 -6.60 3.13 6.56
C TYR A 14 -6.99 4.47 7.18
N GLY A 15 -7.99 5.15 6.62
CA GLY A 15 -8.39 6.51 6.98
C GLY A 15 -7.67 7.55 6.13
N VAL A 16 -8.41 8.54 5.62
CA VAL A 16 -7.89 9.62 4.75
C VAL A 16 -6.69 10.34 5.37
N ARG A 17 -6.71 10.56 6.69
CA ARG A 17 -5.63 11.26 7.42
C ARG A 17 -4.33 10.47 7.53
N ASN A 18 -4.38 9.17 7.24
CA ASN A 18 -3.25 8.26 7.35
C ASN A 18 -2.66 7.93 5.98
N ILE A 19 -3.04 8.68 4.93
CA ILE A 19 -2.54 8.48 3.58
C ILE A 19 -2.05 9.82 3.02
N GLU A 20 -0.83 9.80 2.50
CA GLU A 20 -0.28 10.88 1.69
C GLU A 20 0.03 10.34 0.29
N HIS A 21 -0.21 11.17 -0.72
CA HIS A 21 0.12 10.85 -2.10
C HIS A 21 0.98 11.96 -2.68
N HIS A 22 2.14 11.59 -3.21
CA HIS A 22 3.07 12.50 -3.86
C HIS A 22 2.85 12.47 -5.39
N PRO A 23 2.19 13.49 -5.97
CA PRO A 23 1.81 13.46 -7.38
C PRO A 23 2.99 13.53 -8.36
N THR A 24 4.18 13.89 -7.88
CA THR A 24 5.39 14.04 -8.70
C THR A 24 6.06 12.70 -9.02
N ASN A 25 6.01 11.72 -8.12
CA ASN A 25 6.62 10.40 -8.27
C ASN A 25 5.58 9.26 -8.26
N GLY A 26 4.33 9.53 -7.91
CA GLY A 26 3.28 8.50 -7.78
C GLY A 26 3.45 7.63 -6.54
N ASP A 27 4.23 8.09 -5.56
CA ASP A 27 4.40 7.37 -4.31
C ASP A 27 3.23 7.66 -3.36
N VAL A 28 2.79 6.62 -2.67
CA VAL A 28 1.75 6.66 -1.65
C VAL A 28 2.38 6.28 -0.31
N VAL A 29 2.27 7.16 0.67
CA VAL A 29 2.69 6.89 2.04
C VAL A 29 1.46 6.51 2.84
N ILE A 30 1.50 5.35 3.51
CA ILE A 30 0.45 4.91 4.42
C ILE A 30 1.04 4.87 5.84
N TYR A 31 0.38 5.57 6.76
CA TYR A 31 0.75 5.64 8.17
C TYR A 31 0.03 4.53 8.93
N LEU A 32 0.79 3.55 9.43
CA LEU A 32 0.25 2.38 10.12
C LEU A 32 0.69 2.34 11.58
N PRO A 33 -0.19 1.92 12.51
CA PRO A 33 0.17 1.82 13.90
C PRO A 33 1.19 0.70 14.13
N GLU A 34 2.11 0.92 15.08
CA GLU A 34 3.15 -0.07 15.40
C GLU A 34 2.58 -1.39 15.90
N PHE A 35 1.42 -1.38 16.56
CA PHE A 35 0.63 -2.53 17.00
C PHE A 35 -0.83 -2.10 17.15
N GLU A 36 -1.74 -3.05 17.29
CA GLU A 36 -3.16 -2.74 17.48
C GLU A 36 -3.36 -1.90 18.75
N GLY A 37 -4.01 -0.75 18.61
CA GLY A 37 -4.18 0.23 19.70
C GLY A 37 -2.99 1.19 19.92
N SER A 38 -1.92 1.12 19.11
CA SER A 38 -0.83 2.11 19.19
C SER A 38 -1.26 3.46 18.61
N GLU A 39 -0.95 4.54 19.34
CA GLU A 39 -1.09 5.92 18.84
C GLU A 39 0.08 6.31 17.92
N VAL A 40 1.19 5.56 17.97
CA VAL A 40 2.38 5.83 17.16
C VAL A 40 2.17 5.23 15.77
N LEU A 41 2.13 6.10 14.77
CA LEU A 41 2.01 5.72 13.36
C LEU A 41 3.37 5.81 12.65
N TRP A 42 3.72 4.74 11.94
CA TRP A 42 4.94 4.64 11.15
C TRP A 42 4.63 4.77 9.66
N PRO A 43 5.43 5.54 8.89
CA PRO A 43 5.21 5.72 7.46
C PRO A 43 5.71 4.50 6.66
N TYR A 44 4.90 4.04 5.72
CA TYR A 44 5.24 3.01 4.74
C TYR A 44 5.04 3.55 3.33
N VAL A 45 6.11 3.57 2.53
CA VAL A 45 6.08 4.13 1.17
C VAL A 45 5.80 3.02 0.16
N PHE A 46 4.85 3.27 -0.73
CA PHE A 46 4.42 2.36 -1.77
C PHE A 46 4.43 3.05 -3.12
N THR A 47 4.90 2.35 -4.15
CA THR A 47 4.74 2.81 -5.52
C THR A 47 3.27 2.70 -5.94
N ASP A 48 2.93 3.43 -7.00
CA ASP A 48 1.69 3.33 -7.77
C ASP A 48 1.16 1.89 -7.96
N ARG A 49 2.05 0.95 -8.27
CA ARG A 49 1.70 -0.47 -8.49
C ARG A 49 1.38 -1.19 -7.19
N GLN A 50 2.18 -0.97 -6.16
CA GLN A 50 2.00 -1.57 -4.83
C GLN A 50 0.70 -1.06 -4.20
N ALA A 51 0.42 0.25 -4.29
CA ALA A 51 -0.83 0.85 -3.84
C ALA A 51 -2.06 0.24 -4.53
N LYS A 52 -2.01 0.08 -5.87
CA LYS A 52 -3.08 -0.61 -6.62
C LYS A 52 -3.27 -2.05 -6.16
N TYR A 53 -2.20 -2.78 -5.86
CA TYR A 53 -2.32 -4.14 -5.36
C TYR A 53 -2.95 -4.18 -3.96
N LEU A 54 -2.52 -3.30 -3.04
CA LEU A 54 -3.05 -3.21 -1.68
C LEU A 54 -4.54 -2.81 -1.66
N ALA A 55 -4.98 -1.99 -2.62
CA ALA A 55 -6.39 -1.64 -2.74
C ALA A 55 -7.26 -2.87 -3.10
N VAL A 56 -6.77 -3.73 -4.00
CA VAL A 56 -7.52 -4.94 -4.43
C VAL A 56 -7.39 -6.09 -3.44
N ASN A 57 -6.22 -6.26 -2.82
CA ASN A 57 -5.92 -7.40 -1.97
C ASN A 57 -5.92 -6.98 -0.50
N HIS A 58 -6.59 -7.74 0.35
CA HIS A 58 -6.56 -7.50 1.79
C HIS A 58 -5.23 -8.01 2.37
N VAL A 59 -4.24 -7.14 2.48
CA VAL A 59 -2.97 -7.42 3.16
C VAL A 59 -3.06 -6.84 4.58
N SER A 60 -2.79 -7.65 5.60
CA SER A 60 -2.91 -7.20 6.99
C SER A 60 -1.81 -6.18 7.35
N ASN A 61 -2.07 -5.31 8.33
CA ASN A 61 -1.05 -4.39 8.84
C ASN A 61 0.18 -5.13 9.39
N LYS A 62 -0.01 -6.34 9.92
CA LYS A 62 1.10 -7.20 10.36
C LYS A 62 1.96 -7.60 9.18
N ASP A 63 1.36 -8.05 8.08
CA ASP A 63 2.09 -8.45 6.88
C ASP A 63 2.78 -7.26 6.22
N ILE A 64 2.15 -6.09 6.19
CA ILE A 64 2.78 -4.87 5.68
C ILE A 64 4.04 -4.50 6.47
N ARG A 65 3.98 -4.61 7.81
CA ARG A 65 5.13 -4.34 8.68
C ARG A 65 6.26 -5.36 8.51
N GLN A 66 5.90 -6.64 8.36
CA GLN A 66 6.86 -7.74 8.30
C GLN A 66 7.42 -7.98 6.90
N SER A 67 6.77 -7.45 5.86
CA SER A 67 7.19 -7.60 4.46
C SER A 67 8.05 -6.43 4.02
N ARG A 68 9.25 -6.73 3.51
CA ARG A 68 9.93 -5.79 2.61
C ARG A 68 9.28 -5.94 1.25
N PHE A 69 8.38 -5.03 0.87
CA PHE A 69 7.86 -5.00 -0.50
C PHE A 69 8.99 -4.55 -1.43
N PRO A 70 9.54 -5.43 -2.29
CA PRO A 70 10.52 -4.97 -3.26
C PRO A 70 9.85 -4.04 -4.27
N ALA A 71 10.63 -3.14 -4.89
CA ALA A 71 10.10 -2.12 -5.80
C ALA A 71 9.29 -2.72 -6.98
N ASP A 72 9.55 -3.97 -7.33
CA ASP A 72 8.87 -4.72 -8.39
C ASP A 72 7.61 -5.48 -7.92
N TRP A 73 7.18 -5.32 -6.67
CA TRP A 73 6.02 -5.99 -6.10
C TRP A 73 4.66 -5.43 -6.61
N PRO A 74 3.62 -6.28 -6.78
CA PRO A 74 3.70 -7.74 -6.79
C PRO A 74 4.56 -8.22 -7.96
N PRO A 75 5.37 -9.29 -7.77
CA PRO A 75 6.20 -9.81 -8.85
C PRO A 75 5.31 -10.12 -10.04
N ARG A 76 5.77 -9.79 -11.26
CA ARG A 76 5.02 -10.16 -12.47
C ARG A 76 4.71 -11.66 -12.36
N PRO A 77 3.45 -12.09 -12.57
CA PRO A 77 3.17 -13.51 -12.65
C PRO A 77 4.14 -14.07 -13.68
N LYS A 78 4.96 -15.05 -13.27
CA LYS A 78 5.80 -15.78 -14.22
C LYS A 78 4.81 -16.32 -15.24
N THR A 79 4.83 -15.78 -16.45
CA THR A 79 4.04 -16.33 -17.54
C THR A 79 4.40 -17.80 -17.57
N ALA A 80 3.44 -18.67 -17.24
CA ALA A 80 3.61 -20.09 -17.44
C ALA A 80 3.87 -20.22 -18.94
N ALA A 81 5.13 -20.47 -19.29
CA ALA A 81 5.50 -20.82 -20.65
C ALA A 81 4.65 -22.05 -20.98
N THR A 82 3.69 -21.85 -21.86
CA THR A 82 2.88 -22.91 -22.44
C THR A 82 3.72 -23.61 -23.49
#